data_AF-A0A1S9UK93-F1
#
_entry.id   AF-A0A1S9UK93-F1
#
_cell.length_a   1.000
_cell.length_b   1.000
_cell.length_c   1.000
_cell.angle_alpha   90.00
_cell.angle_beta   90.00
_cell.angle_gamma   90.00
#
_symmetry.space_group_name_H-M   'P 1'
#
loop_
_entity.id
_entity.type
_entity.pdbx_description
1 polymer ?
#
loop_
_entity_poly.entity_id
_entity_poly.type
_entity_poly.pdbx_seq_one_letter_code
_entity_poly.pdbx_strand_id
1 'polypeptide(L)'
;MNIALIITSILSLATLVVSIYNARTLNENKEKDRRIAVELSEKRRMHNDLFEHITKVLDLGRRCSVETDEKEKQKMKFELLNHKIFIWINLDRDNCFAKDLRENSNKYIILWASFLESSNKEEKINFERASDKNMKSIWLLIDKYIEEENKLIAELM
;
A
#
# COMPACT_ATOMS: atom_id res chain seq x y z
N MET A 1 -2.63 -39.22 -58.16
CA MET A 1 -2.31 -38.44 -56.93
C MET A 1 -2.80 -39.26 -55.75
N ASN A 2 -1.91 -39.69 -54.85
CA ASN A 2 -2.27 -40.62 -53.77
C ASN A 2 -3.21 -39.93 -52.77
N ILE A 3 -4.45 -40.41 -52.65
CA ILE A 3 -5.46 -39.91 -51.70
C ILE A 3 -4.91 -39.88 -50.26
N ALA A 4 -4.11 -40.88 -49.89
CA ALA A 4 -3.42 -40.94 -48.60
C ALA A 4 -2.48 -39.74 -48.35
N LEU A 5 -1.81 -39.25 -49.40
CA LEU A 5 -0.88 -38.11 -49.36
C LEU A 5 -1.64 -36.78 -49.18
N ILE A 6 -2.83 -36.68 -49.77
CA ILE A 6 -3.72 -35.52 -49.60
C ILE A 6 -4.24 -35.47 -48.16
N ILE A 7 -4.69 -36.61 -47.61
CA ILE A 7 -5.22 -36.71 -46.25
C ILE A 7 -4.14 -36.38 -45.21
N THR A 8 -2.93 -36.93 -45.34
CA THR A 8 -1.82 -36.62 -44.42
C THR A 8 -1.38 -35.17 -44.52
N SER A 9 -1.39 -34.58 -45.72
CA SER A 9 -1.07 -33.15 -45.89
C SER A 9 -2.10 -32.25 -45.20
N ILE A 10 -3.40 -32.53 -45.32
CA ILE A 10 -4.47 -31.80 -44.61
C ILE A 10 -4.33 -31.93 -43.10
N LEU A 11 -4.09 -33.14 -42.58
CA LEU A 11 -3.87 -33.38 -41.15
C LEU A 11 -2.64 -32.62 -40.62
N SER A 12 -1.55 -32.59 -41.39
CA SER A 12 -0.35 -31.85 -41.03
C SER A 12 -0.57 -30.34 -40.97
N LEU A 13 -1.34 -29.79 -41.91
CA LEU A 13 -1.69 -28.36 -41.93
C LEU A 13 -2.60 -28.00 -40.76
N ALA A 14 -3.62 -28.82 -40.47
CA ALA A 14 -4.50 -28.62 -39.33
C ALA A 14 -3.72 -28.65 -38.00
N THR A 15 -2.79 -29.59 -37.86
CA THR A 15 -1.91 -29.69 -36.68
C THR A 15 -1.02 -28.46 -36.54
N LEU A 16 -0.47 -27.96 -37.66
CA LEU A 16 0.34 -26.75 -37.66
C LEU A 16 -0.46 -25.52 -37.23
N VAL A 17 -1.70 -25.36 -37.71
CA VAL A 17 -2.59 -24.26 -37.33
C VAL A 17 -2.92 -24.30 -35.83
N VAL A 18 -3.26 -25.48 -35.30
CA VAL A 18 -3.51 -25.66 -33.85
C VAL A 18 -2.26 -25.35 -33.03
N SER A 19 -1.08 -25.79 -33.49
CA SER A 19 0.20 -25.51 -32.83
C SER A 19 0.51 -24.01 -32.79
N ILE A 20 0.29 -23.28 -33.88
CA ILE A 20 0.46 -21.83 -33.94
C ILE A 20 -0.52 -21.12 -33.00
N TYR A 21 -1.79 -21.55 -32.98
CA TYR A 21 -2.79 -20.99 -32.07
C TYR A 21 -2.38 -21.20 -30.60
N ASN A 22 -2.02 -22.42 -30.23
CA ASN A 22 -1.57 -22.74 -28.87
C ASN A 22 -0.29 -21.99 -28.48
N ALA A 23 0.64 -21.80 -29.41
CA ALA A 23 1.86 -21.04 -29.15
C ALA A 23 1.57 -19.54 -28.90
N ARG A 24 0.61 -18.95 -29.63
CA ARG A 24 0.18 -17.56 -29.42
C ARG A 24 -0.52 -17.38 -28.07
N THR A 25 -1.50 -18.23 -27.75
CA THR A 25 -2.22 -18.16 -26.48
C THR A 25 -1.29 -18.39 -25.28
N LEU A 26 -0.33 -19.30 -25.40
CA LEU A 26 0.69 -19.51 -24.37
C LEU A 26 1.57 -18.27 -24.17
N ASN A 27 1.95 -17.59 -25.24
CA ASN A 27 2.77 -16.39 -25.16
C ASN A 27 2.01 -15.21 -24.52
N GLU A 28 0.74 -15.02 -24.90
CA GLU A 28 -0.15 -14.00 -24.31
C GLU A 28 -0.36 -14.26 -22.81
N ASN A 29 -0.62 -15.51 -22.42
CA ASN A 29 -0.77 -15.89 -21.01
C ASN A 29 0.51 -15.63 -20.22
N LYS A 30 1.69 -16.00 -20.75
CA LYS A 30 2.98 -15.70 -20.09
C LYS A 30 3.22 -14.20 -19.92
N GLU A 31 2.81 -13.38 -20.89
CA GLU A 31 2.93 -11.94 -20.78
C GLU A 31 2.00 -11.38 -19.71
N LYS A 32 0.75 -11.86 -19.67
CA LYS A 32 -0.22 -11.51 -18.61
C LYS A 32 0.31 -11.89 -17.23
N ASP A 33 0.79 -13.12 -17.06
CA ASP A 33 1.35 -13.62 -15.79
C ASP A 33 2.53 -12.76 -15.33
N ARG A 34 3.42 -12.35 -16.26
CA ARG A 34 4.53 -11.44 -15.94
C ARG A 34 4.04 -10.08 -15.48
N ARG A 35 3.04 -9.50 -16.15
CA ARG A 35 2.47 -8.20 -15.76
C ARG A 35 1.84 -8.28 -14.37
N ILE A 36 1.05 -9.31 -14.09
CA ILE A 36 0.45 -9.57 -12.78
C ILE A 36 1.54 -9.73 -11.71
N ALA A 37 2.60 -10.50 -11.99
CA ALA A 37 3.68 -10.71 -11.04
C ALA A 37 4.40 -9.40 -10.68
N VAL A 38 4.67 -8.55 -11.67
CA VAL A 38 5.28 -7.22 -11.46
C VAL A 38 4.34 -6.34 -10.64
N GLU A 39 3.07 -6.21 -11.03
CA GLU A 39 2.09 -5.39 -10.31
C GLU A 39 1.92 -5.83 -8.85
N LEU A 40 1.82 -7.14 -8.61
CA LEU A 40 1.72 -7.70 -7.26
C LEU A 40 2.97 -7.38 -6.42
N SER A 41 4.15 -7.46 -7.02
CA SER A 41 5.41 -7.13 -6.34
C SER A 41 5.51 -5.64 -5.97
N GLU A 42 5.03 -4.76 -6.85
CA GLU A 42 4.99 -3.32 -6.59
C GLU A 42 3.97 -2.98 -5.51
N LYS A 43 2.77 -3.57 -5.57
CA LYS A 43 1.74 -3.42 -4.52
C LYS A 43 2.27 -3.85 -3.16
N ARG A 44 2.95 -5.01 -3.08
CA ARG A 44 3.57 -5.46 -1.82
C ARG A 44 4.66 -4.52 -1.31
N ARG A 45 5.50 -3.98 -2.21
CA ARG A 45 6.52 -2.98 -1.82
C ARG A 45 5.85 -1.73 -1.24
N MET A 46 4.87 -1.15 -1.93
CA MET A 46 4.16 0.04 -1.48
C MET A 46 3.44 -0.20 -0.15
N HIS A 47 2.83 -1.38 0.02
CA HIS A 47 2.19 -1.79 1.26
C HIS A 47 3.19 -1.85 2.43
N ASN A 48 4.37 -2.46 2.22
CA ASN A 48 5.42 -2.49 3.24
C ASN A 48 5.92 -1.10 3.60
N ASP A 49 6.18 -0.26 2.59
CA ASP A 49 6.61 1.13 2.80
C ASP A 49 5.54 1.90 3.61
N LEU A 50 4.27 1.77 3.24
CA LEU A 50 3.14 2.39 3.94
C LEU A 50 3.15 2.06 5.44
N PHE A 51 3.18 0.77 5.79
CA PHE A 51 3.12 0.36 7.20
C PHE A 51 4.40 0.66 7.98
N GLU A 52 5.56 0.66 7.33
CA GLU A 52 6.80 1.14 7.93
C GLU A 52 6.66 2.62 8.35
N HIS A 53 6.18 3.48 7.45
CA HIS A 53 6.01 4.89 7.75
C HIS A 53 4.89 5.16 8.78
N ILE A 54 3.78 4.41 8.75
CA ILE A 54 2.73 4.50 9.78
C ILE A 54 3.28 4.11 11.16
N THR A 55 4.00 3.00 11.26
CA THR A 55 4.55 2.52 12.53
C THR A 55 5.56 3.51 13.10
N LYS A 56 6.42 4.07 12.26
CA LYS A 56 7.37 5.13 12.67
C LYS A 56 6.65 6.37 13.20
N VAL A 57 5.55 6.80 12.56
CA VAL A 57 4.74 7.92 13.04
C VAL A 57 4.15 7.63 14.41
N LEU A 58 3.60 6.42 14.61
CA LEU A 58 3.04 6.02 15.90
C LEU A 58 4.11 6.03 17.01
N ASP A 59 5.30 5.48 16.75
CA ASP A 59 6.41 5.51 17.71
C ASP A 59 6.92 6.94 17.98
N LEU A 60 7.04 7.77 16.95
CA LEU A 60 7.41 9.19 17.10
C LEU A 60 6.41 9.92 17.99
N GLY A 61 5.11 9.72 17.78
CA GLY A 61 4.07 10.33 18.61
C GLY A 61 4.21 9.93 20.09
N ARG A 62 4.45 8.64 20.37
CA ARG A 62 4.74 8.16 21.74
C ARG A 62 5.95 8.88 22.35
N ARG A 63 7.03 9.05 21.59
CA ARG A 63 8.26 9.72 22.04
C ARG A 63 8.09 11.22 22.27
N CYS A 64 7.21 11.88 21.52
CA CYS A 64 6.92 13.31 21.67
C CYS A 64 6.43 13.66 23.09
N SER A 65 5.68 12.76 23.75
CA SER A 65 5.13 12.98 25.09
C SER A 65 6.18 13.13 26.20
N VAL A 66 7.36 12.50 26.02
CA VAL A 66 8.42 12.44 27.03
C VAL A 66 9.64 13.30 26.69
N GLU A 67 9.72 13.80 25.46
CA GLU A 67 10.86 14.59 25.02
C GLU A 67 10.85 15.98 25.68
N THR A 68 12.00 16.36 26.23
CA THR A 68 12.19 17.63 26.93
C THR A 68 13.11 18.57 26.18
N ASP A 69 14.06 18.03 25.41
CA ASP A 69 15.04 18.81 24.65
C ASP A 69 14.38 19.49 23.46
N GLU A 70 14.53 20.81 23.37
CA GLU A 70 13.83 21.60 22.36
C GLU A 70 14.35 21.33 20.94
N LYS A 71 15.65 21.03 20.79
CA LYS A 71 16.23 20.72 19.48
C LYS A 71 15.71 19.38 18.96
N GLU A 72 15.64 18.36 19.83
CA GLU A 72 15.07 17.06 19.49
C GLU A 72 13.56 17.16 19.22
N LYS A 73 12.80 17.98 19.95
CA LYS A 73 11.37 18.25 19.61
C LYS A 73 11.21 18.79 18.20
N GLN A 74 12.00 19.80 17.82
CA GLN A 74 11.91 20.36 16.47
C GLN A 74 12.26 19.30 15.41
N LYS A 75 13.29 18.49 15.66
CA LYS A 75 13.65 17.38 14.78
C LYS A 75 12.52 16.34 14.66
N MET A 76 11.91 15.91 15.77
CA MET A 76 10.77 14.98 15.77
C MET A 76 9.58 15.54 14.99
N LYS A 77 9.30 16.83 15.13
CA LYS A 77 8.25 17.51 14.35
C LYS A 77 8.52 17.41 12.84
N PHE A 78 9.75 17.69 12.40
CA PHE A 78 10.11 17.54 10.99
C PHE A 78 10.00 16.08 10.52
N GLU A 79 10.44 15.11 11.33
CA GLU A 79 10.30 13.68 11.01
C GLU A 79 8.82 13.30 10.84
N LEU A 80 7.96 13.68 11.78
CA LEU A 80 6.50 13.46 11.69
C LEU A 80 5.92 14.01 10.38
N LEU A 81 6.27 15.25 10.01
CA LEU A 81 5.78 15.89 8.78
C LEU A 81 6.34 15.24 7.51
N ASN A 82 7.56 14.71 7.54
CA ASN A 82 8.12 13.96 6.42
C ASN A 82 7.37 12.64 6.21
N HIS A 83 7.14 11.88 7.28
CA HIS A 83 6.39 10.62 7.20
C HIS A 83 4.97 10.80 6.64
N LYS A 84 4.34 11.95 6.86
CA LYS A 84 3.04 12.30 6.29
C LYS A 84 2.99 12.13 4.76
N ILE A 85 4.04 12.57 4.06
CA ILE A 85 4.11 12.52 2.59
C ILE A 85 4.23 11.06 2.13
N PHE A 86 5.09 10.29 2.80
CA PHE A 86 5.30 8.87 2.49
C PHE A 86 4.03 8.03 2.69
N ILE A 87 3.27 8.30 3.75
CA ILE A 87 1.98 7.63 3.97
C ILE A 87 1.02 7.94 2.82
N TRP A 88 0.95 9.21 2.39
CA TRP A 88 0.03 9.58 1.31
C TRP A 88 0.38 8.90 -0.02
N ILE A 89 1.64 8.89 -0.44
CA ILE A 89 2.02 8.34 -1.75
C ILE A 89 1.87 6.81 -1.84
N ASN A 90 1.95 6.11 -0.71
CA ASN A 90 1.92 4.64 -0.67
C ASN A 90 0.55 4.04 -0.39
N LEU A 91 -0.48 4.87 -0.17
CA LEU A 91 -1.86 4.40 -0.09
C LEU A 91 -2.38 4.01 -1.48
N ASP A 92 -2.93 2.81 -1.58
CA ASP A 92 -3.67 2.37 -2.75
C ASP A 92 -4.96 3.19 -2.88
N ARG A 93 -5.23 3.69 -4.09
CA ARG A 93 -6.40 4.52 -4.37
C ARG A 93 -7.67 3.70 -4.55
N ASP A 94 -7.52 2.42 -4.87
CA ASP A 94 -8.65 1.52 -5.08
C ASP A 94 -9.16 0.94 -3.75
N ASN A 95 -8.35 1.04 -2.69
CA ASN A 95 -8.75 0.64 -1.35
C ASN A 95 -9.74 1.64 -0.73
N CYS A 96 -10.95 1.17 -0.43
CA CYS A 96 -12.01 2.02 0.09
C CYS A 96 -11.69 2.64 1.47
N PHE A 97 -10.76 2.07 2.24
CA PHE A 97 -10.31 2.60 3.53
C PHE A 97 -9.12 3.56 3.44
N ALA A 98 -8.52 3.74 2.26
CA ALA A 98 -7.32 4.56 2.08
C ALA A 98 -7.53 6.01 2.53
N LYS A 99 -8.69 6.59 2.20
CA LYS A 99 -9.02 7.97 2.57
C LYS A 99 -9.09 8.13 4.09
N ASP A 100 -9.78 7.22 4.77
CA ASP A 100 -9.95 7.28 6.22
C ASP A 100 -8.62 7.06 6.94
N LEU A 101 -7.79 6.14 6.45
CA LEU A 101 -6.45 5.88 6.98
C LEU A 101 -5.55 7.10 6.80
N ARG A 102 -5.61 7.77 5.65
CA ARG A 102 -4.91 9.03 5.39
C ARG A 102 -5.34 10.12 6.35
N GLU A 103 -6.65 10.33 6.51
CA GLU A 103 -7.19 11.39 7.35
C GLU A 103 -6.80 11.19 8.81
N ASN A 104 -6.93 9.96 9.33
CA ASN A 104 -6.55 9.66 10.71
C ASN A 104 -5.04 9.76 10.95
N SER A 105 -4.22 9.28 10.01
CA SER A 105 -2.76 9.43 10.09
C SER A 105 -2.35 10.90 10.06
N ASN A 106 -2.95 11.70 9.17
CA ASN A 106 -2.68 13.13 9.09
C ASN A 106 -3.08 13.87 10.36
N LYS A 107 -4.26 13.57 10.92
CA LYS A 107 -4.73 14.16 12.18
C LYS A 107 -3.77 13.81 13.32
N TYR A 108 -3.37 12.55 13.44
CA TYR A 108 -2.40 12.11 14.44
C TYR A 108 -1.07 12.87 14.33
N ILE A 109 -0.51 12.98 13.12
CA ILE A 109 0.73 13.72 12.86
C ILE A 109 0.61 15.20 13.25
N ILE A 110 -0.48 15.86 12.85
CA ILE A 110 -0.70 17.28 13.14
C ILE A 110 -0.85 17.51 14.64
N LEU A 111 -1.60 16.65 15.34
CA LEU A 111 -1.78 16.75 16.78
C LEU A 111 -0.45 16.65 17.53
N TRP A 112 0.42 15.72 17.15
CA TRP A 112 1.75 15.63 17.76
C TRP A 112 2.68 16.77 17.37
N ALA A 113 2.62 17.25 16.13
CA ALA A 113 3.35 18.45 15.73
C ALA A 113 2.93 19.67 16.57
N SER A 114 1.62 19.87 16.77
CA SER A 114 1.09 20.95 17.61
C SER A 114 1.39 20.76 19.10
N PHE A 115 1.41 19.51 19.59
CA PHE A 115 1.84 19.19 20.96
C PHE A 115 3.27 19.66 21.23
N LEU A 116 4.18 19.43 20.28
CA LEU A 116 5.59 19.82 20.40
C LEU A 116 5.76 21.35 20.42
N GLU A 117 4.91 22.09 19.71
CA GLU A 117 4.95 23.57 19.65
C GLU A 117 4.27 24.25 20.84
N SER A 118 3.28 23.61 21.44
CA SER A 118 2.51 24.24 22.52
C SER A 118 3.38 24.42 23.77
N SER A 119 3.21 25.55 24.44
CA SER A 119 3.74 25.81 25.80
C SER A 119 2.66 25.66 26.87
N ASN A 120 1.38 25.51 26.47
CA ASN A 120 0.23 25.39 27.35
C ASN A 120 -0.01 23.93 27.75
N LYS A 121 0.01 23.66 29.06
CA LYS A 121 -0.18 22.30 29.60
C LYS A 121 -1.57 21.73 29.29
N GLU A 122 -2.61 22.55 29.31
CA GLU A 122 -3.98 22.08 29.05
C GLU A 122 -4.17 21.72 27.57
N GLU A 123 -3.61 22.51 26.66
CA GLU A 123 -3.58 22.18 25.24
C GLU A 123 -2.83 20.88 24.97
N LYS A 124 -1.66 20.66 25.60
CA LYS A 124 -0.90 19.42 25.47
C LYS A 124 -1.70 18.20 25.87
N ILE A 125 -2.40 18.24 27.00
CA ILE A 125 -3.28 17.15 27.45
C ILE A 125 -4.40 16.91 26.43
N ASN A 126 -4.96 17.97 25.85
CA ASN A 126 -6.02 17.85 24.85
C ASN A 126 -5.50 17.23 23.54
N PHE A 127 -4.30 17.61 23.08
CA PHE A 127 -3.67 17.02 21.90
C PHE A 127 -3.34 15.55 22.10
N GLU A 128 -2.81 15.17 23.26
CA GLU A 128 -2.51 13.77 23.61
C GLU A 128 -3.77 12.91 23.63
N ARG A 129 -4.85 13.37 24.28
CA ARG A 129 -6.13 12.65 24.28
C ARG A 129 -6.74 12.52 22.88
N ALA A 130 -6.59 13.54 22.05
CA ALA A 130 -7.06 13.50 20.67
C ALA A 130 -6.22 12.55 19.82
N SER A 131 -4.89 12.55 19.98
CA SER A 131 -3.99 11.69 19.23
C SER A 131 -4.21 10.22 19.58
N ASP A 132 -4.49 9.89 20.85
CA ASP A 132 -4.86 8.54 21.28
C ASP A 132 -6.11 8.00 20.55
N LYS A 133 -7.11 8.85 20.33
CA LYS A 133 -8.31 8.47 19.56
C LYS A 133 -7.97 8.18 18.10
N ASN A 134 -7.10 8.99 17.49
CA ASN A 134 -6.63 8.75 16.13
C ASN A 134 -5.75 7.50 16.06
N MET A 135 -4.88 7.24 17.03
CA MET A 135 -4.07 6.01 17.08
C MET A 135 -4.95 4.76 17.06
N LYS A 136 -5.98 4.71 17.93
CA LYS A 136 -6.93 3.58 17.95
C LYS A 136 -7.65 3.42 16.61
N SER A 137 -8.05 4.53 16.00
CA SER A 137 -8.68 4.53 14.69
C SER A 137 -7.74 4.03 13.59
N ILE A 138 -6.47 4.45 13.62
CA ILE A 138 -5.43 3.97 12.70
C ILE A 138 -5.28 2.46 12.81
N TRP A 139 -5.12 1.90 14.02
CA TRP A 139 -5.01 0.46 14.21
C TRP A 139 -6.18 -0.33 13.60
N LEU A 140 -7.42 0.11 13.85
CA LEU A 140 -8.59 -0.53 13.26
C LEU A 140 -8.65 -0.40 11.73
N LEU A 141 -8.18 0.72 11.20
CA LEU A 141 -8.15 0.97 9.76
C LEU A 141 -7.05 0.18 9.06
N ILE A 142 -5.92 -0.07 9.72
CA ILE A 142 -4.85 -0.94 9.20
C ILE A 142 -5.41 -2.33 8.91
N ASP A 143 -6.12 -2.94 9.86
CA ASP A 143 -6.69 -4.28 9.69
C ASP A 143 -7.68 -4.33 8.51
N LYS A 144 -8.59 -3.35 8.46
CA LYS A 144 -9.58 -3.23 7.37
C LYS A 144 -8.92 -2.97 6.01
N TYR A 145 -7.90 -2.12 5.99
CA TYR A 145 -7.13 -1.80 4.80
C TYR A 145 -6.46 -3.06 4.25
N ILE A 146 -5.79 -3.84 5.11
CA ILE A 146 -5.14 -5.10 4.73
C ILE A 146 -6.15 -6.10 4.18
N GLU A 147 -7.33 -6.23 4.83
CA GLU A 147 -8.38 -7.13 4.35
C GLU A 147 -8.86 -6.75 2.95
N GLU A 148 -9.05 -5.44 2.70
CA GLU A 148 -9.47 -4.94 1.39
C GLU A 148 -8.37 -5.10 0.32
N GLU A 149 -7.10 -4.84 0.65
CA GLU A 149 -5.97 -5.10 -0.27
C GLU A 149 -5.94 -6.57 -0.71
N ASN A 150 -6.15 -7.50 0.22
CA ASN A 150 -6.18 -8.92 -0.09
C ASN A 150 -7.33 -9.30 -1.03
N LYS A 151 -8.48 -8.63 -0.92
CA LYS A 151 -9.60 -8.80 -1.86
C LYS A 151 -9.24 -8.28 -3.25
N LEU A 152 -8.70 -7.06 -3.33
CA LEU A 152 -8.27 -6.45 -4.60
C LEU A 152 -7.18 -7.29 -5.30
N ILE A 153 -6.24 -7.86 -4.53
CA ILE A 153 -5.22 -8.77 -5.05
C ILE A 153 -5.85 -10.06 -5.59
N ALA A 154 -6.85 -10.61 -4.89
CA ALA A 154 -7.54 -11.83 -5.33
C ALA A 154 -8.34 -11.61 -6.62
N GLU A 155 -8.88 -10.40 -6.84
CA GLU A 155 -9.56 -10.02 -8.10
C GLU A 155 -8.59 -9.83 -9.28
N LEU A 156 -7.32 -9.56 -8.99
CA LEU A 156 -6.26 -9.38 -10.00
C LEU A 156 -5.71 -10.72 -10.54
N MET A 157 -5.81 -11.79 -9.74
CA MET A 157 -5.30 -13.14 -10.04
C MET A 157 -6.30 -13.99 -10.81
#